data_AF-A0A7I8C4A3-F1
#
_entry.id   AF-A0A7I8C4A3-F1
#
_cell.length_a   1.000
_cell.length_b   1.000
_cell.length_c   1.000
_cell.angle_alpha   90.00
_cell.angle_beta   90.00
_cell.angle_gamma   90.00
#
_symmetry.space_group_name_H-M   'P 1'
#
loop_
_entity.id
_entity.type
_entity.pdbx_description
1 polymer ?
#
loop_
_entity_poly.entity_id
_entity_poly.type
_entity_poly.pdbx_seq_one_letter_code
_entity_poly.pdbx_strand_id
1 'polypeptide(L)'
;MPAKRKMSAPDFEAVRPMLNISPARIDAARAVLVDGKTLQAVATANGWKARQTVSDCVDVVFDAYEKWKQGQEAAEQYRAQVAQEHAPAAAETPRH
;
A
#
# COMPACT_ATOMS: atom_id res chain seq x y z
N MET A 1 -17.38 -7.56 -11.32
CA MET A 1 -16.61 -7.43 -10.07
C MET A 1 -15.15 -7.28 -10.48
N PRO A 2 -14.50 -6.11 -10.32
CA PRO A 2 -13.10 -6.01 -10.68
C PRO A 2 -12.29 -7.02 -9.87
N ALA A 3 -11.32 -7.65 -10.53
CA ALA A 3 -10.47 -8.70 -9.99
C ALA A 3 -9.97 -8.33 -8.58
N LYS A 4 -10.09 -9.29 -7.65
CA LYS A 4 -10.04 -9.10 -6.20
C LYS A 4 -8.82 -8.27 -5.77
N ARG A 5 -9.03 -6.97 -5.55
CA ARG A 5 -8.09 -6.12 -4.79
C ARG A 5 -7.86 -6.79 -3.44
N LYS A 6 -6.63 -7.23 -3.18
CA LYS A 6 -6.20 -7.88 -1.96
C LYS A 6 -4.92 -7.24 -1.48
N MET A 7 -4.75 -7.21 -0.18
CA MET A 7 -3.63 -6.58 0.49
C MET A 7 -3.16 -7.49 1.62
N SER A 8 -1.84 -7.59 1.83
CA SER A 8 -1.33 -8.32 3.00
C SER A 8 -1.51 -7.47 4.27
N ALA A 9 -1.55 -8.11 5.44
CA ALA A 9 -1.61 -7.38 6.70
C ALA A 9 -0.38 -6.46 6.93
N PRO A 10 0.87 -6.89 6.63
CA PRO A 10 2.04 -6.01 6.70
C PRO A 10 1.91 -4.78 5.81
N ASP A 11 1.46 -4.95 4.55
CA ASP A 11 1.29 -3.81 3.65
C ASP A 11 0.22 -2.86 4.21
N PHE A 12 -0.86 -3.40 4.77
CA PHE A 12 -1.93 -2.59 5.36
C PHE A 12 -1.43 -1.72 6.52
N GLU A 13 -0.62 -2.29 7.43
CA GLU A 13 -0.06 -1.50 8.53
C GLU A 13 0.96 -0.47 8.03
N ALA A 14 1.69 -0.75 6.93
CA ALA A 14 2.60 0.21 6.32
C ALA A 14 1.88 1.45 5.74
N VAL A 15 0.70 1.27 5.14
CA VAL A 15 -0.08 2.39 4.57
C VAL A 15 -0.97 3.09 5.60
N ARG A 16 -1.32 2.40 6.70
CA ARG A 16 -2.21 2.92 7.74
C ARG A 16 -1.89 4.34 8.22
N PRO A 17 -0.64 4.74 8.49
CA PRO A 17 -0.32 6.11 8.91
C PRO A 17 -0.51 7.17 7.81
N MET A 18 -0.65 6.77 6.53
CA MET A 18 -0.91 7.68 5.41
C MET A 18 -2.41 7.96 5.21
N LEU A 19 -3.29 7.23 5.88
CA LEU A 19 -4.73 7.33 5.70
C LEU A 19 -5.33 8.47 6.54
N ASN A 20 -6.09 9.36 5.89
CA ASN A 20 -6.84 10.43 6.54
C ASN A 20 -8.35 10.16 6.53
N ILE A 21 -8.75 8.97 7.00
CA ILE A 21 -10.16 8.56 7.14
C ILE A 21 -10.41 8.06 8.56
N SER A 22 -11.67 7.98 8.97
CA SER A 22 -12.00 7.58 10.34
C SER A 22 -11.59 6.14 10.64
N PRO A 23 -11.26 5.80 11.91
CA PRO A 23 -10.86 4.44 12.30
C PRO A 23 -11.84 3.35 11.84
N ALA A 24 -13.14 3.60 11.98
CA ALA A 24 -14.18 2.66 11.52
C ALA A 24 -14.10 2.38 10.00
N ARG A 25 -13.73 3.38 9.19
CA ARG A 25 -13.54 3.21 7.74
C ARG A 25 -12.24 2.45 7.43
N ILE A 26 -11.18 2.70 8.19
CA ILE A 26 -9.92 1.94 8.12
C ILE A 26 -10.19 0.45 8.43
N ASP A 27 -10.90 0.17 9.52
CA ASP A 27 -11.23 -1.20 9.93
C ASP A 27 -12.14 -1.92 8.93
N ALA A 28 -13.11 -1.21 8.36
CA ALA A 28 -13.96 -1.75 7.29
C ALA A 28 -13.17 -2.09 6.03
N ALA A 29 -12.22 -1.25 5.62
CA ALA A 29 -11.36 -1.53 4.48
C ALA A 29 -10.43 -2.72 4.74
N ARG A 30 -9.83 -2.81 5.94
CA ARG A 30 -9.02 -3.96 6.37
C ARG A 30 -9.79 -5.27 6.27
N ALA A 31 -11.02 -5.28 6.78
CA ALA A 31 -11.89 -6.45 6.76
C ALA A 31 -12.13 -6.99 5.35
N VAL A 32 -12.15 -6.12 4.33
CA VAL A 32 -12.34 -6.52 2.94
C VAL A 32 -11.01 -6.89 2.28
N LEU A 33 -10.00 -6.02 2.38
CA LEU A 33 -8.74 -6.13 1.65
C LEU A 33 -7.79 -7.19 2.23
N VAL A 34 -7.78 -7.35 3.55
CA VAL A 34 -6.89 -8.24 4.29
C VAL A 34 -7.63 -9.52 4.70
N ASP A 35 -8.77 -9.37 5.37
CA ASP A 35 -9.52 -10.54 5.91
C ASP A 35 -10.42 -11.21 4.84
N GLY A 36 -10.59 -10.60 3.67
CA GLY A 36 -11.35 -11.15 2.56
C GLY A 36 -12.88 -11.20 2.77
N LYS A 37 -13.42 -10.42 3.71
CA LYS A 37 -14.87 -10.32 3.94
C LYS A 37 -15.55 -9.62 2.77
N THR A 38 -16.84 -9.92 2.56
CA THR A 38 -17.63 -9.27 1.51
C THR A 38 -18.03 -7.85 1.93
N LEU A 39 -18.19 -6.95 0.94
CA LEU A 39 -18.68 -5.59 1.18
C LEU A 39 -20.01 -5.57 1.94
N GLN A 40 -20.90 -6.52 1.61
CA GLN A 40 -22.20 -6.66 2.25
C GLN A 40 -22.07 -7.03 3.74
N ALA A 41 -21.25 -8.03 4.06
CA ALA A 41 -21.05 -8.47 5.44
C ALA A 41 -20.44 -7.37 6.31
N VAL A 42 -19.47 -6.63 5.76
CA VAL A 42 -18.84 -5.51 6.47
C VAL A 42 -19.81 -4.34 6.65
N ALA A 43 -20.63 -4.01 5.66
CA ALA A 43 -21.65 -2.97 5.78
C ALA A 43 -22.66 -3.32 6.88
N THR A 44 -23.15 -4.57 6.91
CA THR A 44 -24.06 -5.05 7.95
C THR A 44 -23.41 -5.01 9.34
N ALA A 45 -22.16 -5.45 9.48
CA ALA A 45 -21.46 -5.45 10.77
C ALA A 45 -21.24 -4.03 11.35
N ASN A 46 -21.15 -3.02 10.49
CA ASN A 46 -20.97 -1.62 10.88
C ASN A 46 -22.30 -0.83 10.96
N GLY A 47 -23.45 -1.48 10.72
CA GLY A 47 -24.75 -0.81 10.68
C GLY A 47 -24.91 0.18 9.50
N TRP A 48 -24.10 0.03 8.44
CA TRP A 48 -24.16 0.90 7.27
C TRP A 48 -25.22 0.43 6.28
N LYS A 49 -26.04 1.37 5.80
CA LYS A 49 -27.17 1.08 4.90
C LYS A 49 -26.72 0.67 3.49
N ALA A 50 -25.51 1.05 3.08
CA ALA A 50 -25.04 0.85 1.71
C ALA A 50 -23.67 0.17 1.66
N ARG A 51 -23.56 -0.91 0.87
CA ARG A 51 -22.27 -1.55 0.54
C ARG A 51 -21.31 -0.60 -0.19
N GLN A 52 -21.83 0.46 -0.80
CA GLN A 52 -21.05 1.48 -1.49
C GLN A 52 -20.12 2.20 -0.53
N THR A 53 -20.58 2.50 0.69
CA THR A 53 -19.72 3.13 1.72
C THR A 53 -18.49 2.28 2.01
N VAL A 54 -18.63 0.96 2.06
CA VAL A 54 -17.49 0.05 2.24
C VAL A 54 -16.59 0.06 1.00
N SER A 55 -17.17 0.08 -0.20
CA SER A 55 -16.42 0.19 -1.45
C SER A 55 -15.55 1.45 -1.47
N ASP A 56 -16.11 2.60 -1.12
CA ASP A 56 -15.39 3.88 -1.11
C ASP A 56 -14.23 3.85 -0.08
N CYS A 57 -14.41 3.19 1.06
CA CYS A 57 -13.34 2.99 2.04
C CYS A 57 -12.22 2.11 1.47
N VAL A 58 -12.58 1.04 0.77
CA VAL A 58 -11.64 0.14 0.11
C VAL A 58 -10.85 0.89 -0.98
N ASP A 59 -11.52 1.72 -1.78
CA ASP A 59 -10.88 2.52 -2.82
C ASP A 59 -9.84 3.47 -2.23
N VAL A 60 -10.17 4.21 -1.17
CA VAL A 60 -9.23 5.13 -0.50
C VAL A 60 -7.98 4.41 0.01
N VAL A 61 -8.14 3.24 0.64
CA VAL A 61 -7.00 2.47 1.15
C VAL A 61 -6.17 1.90 0.01
N PHE A 62 -6.82 1.41 -1.05
CA PHE A 62 -6.13 0.83 -2.19
C PHE A 62 -5.33 1.88 -2.97
N ASP A 63 -5.87 3.08 -3.15
CA ASP A 63 -5.17 4.21 -3.77
C ASP A 63 -3.94 4.62 -2.97
N ALA A 64 -4.03 4.62 -1.63
CA ALA A 64 -2.88 4.90 -0.76
C ALA A 64 -1.81 3.82 -0.89
N TYR A 65 -2.21 2.56 -1.00
CA TYR A 65 -1.30 1.44 -1.23
C TYR A 65 -0.59 1.53 -2.58
N GLU A 66 -1.30 1.85 -3.66
CA GLU A 66 -0.67 2.01 -4.98
C GLU A 66 0.37 3.14 -4.96
N LYS A 67 0.07 4.27 -4.33
CA LYS A 67 1.02 5.38 -4.17
C LYS A 67 2.24 5.00 -3.33
N TRP A 68 2.03 4.28 -2.23
CA TRP A 68 3.12 3.80 -1.39
C TRP A 68 4.03 2.83 -2.16
N LYS A 69 3.44 1.89 -2.90
CA LYS A 69 4.17 0.92 -3.72
C LYS A 69 5.00 1.62 -4.79
N GLN A 70 4.43 2.57 -5.52
CA GLN A 70 5.15 3.37 -6.51
C GLN A 70 6.31 4.16 -5.89
N GLY A 71 6.12 4.71 -4.68
CA GLY A 71 7.18 5.40 -3.94
C GLY A 71 8.33 4.48 -3.55
N GLN A 72 8.03 3.24 -3.14
CA GLN A 72 9.03 2.22 -2.82
C GLN A 72 9.83 1.81 -4.06
N GLU A 73 9.16 1.59 -5.19
CA GLU A 73 9.81 1.27 -6.47
C GLU A 73 10.73 2.42 -6.91
N ALA A 74 10.27 3.67 -6.83
CA ALA A 74 11.10 4.84 -7.16
C ALA A 74 12.31 5.00 -6.24
N ALA A 75 12.14 4.76 -4.94
CA ALA A 75 13.23 4.81 -3.97
C ALA A 75 14.27 3.71 -4.20
N GLU A 76 13.85 2.51 -4.57
CA GLU A 76 14.74 1.41 -4.92
C GLU A 76 15.55 1.71 -6.18
N GLN A 77 14.90 2.24 -7.23
CA GLN A 77 15.58 2.67 -8.45
C GLN A 77 16.62 3.77 -8.16
N TYR A 78 16.28 4.75 -7.33
CA TYR A 78 17.24 5.80 -6.93
C TYR A 78 18.43 5.23 -6.16
N ARG A 79 18.20 4.32 -5.21
CA ARG A 79 19.28 3.66 -4.46
C ARG A 79 20.19 2.84 -5.38
N ALA A 80 19.63 2.15 -6.37
CA ALA A 80 20.40 1.40 -7.36
C ALA A 80 21.28 2.32 -8.22
N GLN A 81 20.79 3.49 -8.61
CA GLN A 81 21.56 4.48 -9.37
C GLN A 81 22.71 5.06 -8.54
N VAL A 82 22.45 5.46 -7.29
CA VAL A 82 23.49 5.98 -6.37
C VAL A 82 24.56 4.93 -6.08
N ALA A 83 24.19 3.66 -5.94
CA ALA A 83 25.15 2.57 -5.74
C ALA A 83 26.05 2.32 -6.96
N GLN A 84 25.55 2.55 -8.18
CA GLN A 84 26.33 2.45 -9.41
C GLN A 84 27.27 3.65 -9.60
N GLU A 85 26.84 4.85 -9.21
CA GLU A 85 27.64 6.08 -9.31
C GLU A 85 28.78 6.13 -8.26
N HIS A 86 28.58 5.49 -7.10
CA HIS A 86 29.58 5.39 -6.02
C HIS A 86 30.35 4.07 -5.96
N ALA A 87 30.32 3.25 -7.02
CA ALA A 87 31.24 2.11 -7.11
C ALA A 87 32.69 2.64 -7.11
N PRO A 88 33.54 2.25 -6.15
CA PRO A 88 34.91 2.75 -6.08
C PRO A 88 35.64 2.36 -7.37
N ALA A 89 36.23 3.35 -8.02
CA ALA A 89 37.12 3.17 -9.15
C ALA A 89 38.29 2.28 -8.73
N ALA A 90 38.12 0.96 -8.85
CA ALA A 90 39.19 -0.01 -8.78
C ALA A 90 40.04 0.12 -10.06
N ALA A 91 40.89 1.14 -10.12
CA ALA A 91 42.05 1.20 -11.00
C ALA A 91 43.01 2.33 -10.55
N GLU A 92 43.34 2.38 -9.26
CA GLU A 92 44.65 2.90 -8.87
C GLU A 92 45.71 1.89 -9.35
N THR A 93 46.45 2.26 -10.38
CA THR A 93 47.78 1.68 -10.62
C THR A 93 48.71 2.83 -11.00
N PRO A 94 49.34 3.52 -10.04
CA PRO A 94 50.55 4.25 -10.33
C PRO A 94 51.69 3.23 -10.38
N ARG A 95 52.09 2.83 -11.60
CA ARG A 95 53.41 2.24 -11.79
C ARG A 95 54.40 3.36 -12.08
N HIS A 96 55.31 3.55 -11.13
CA HIS A 96 56.55 4.30 -11.25
C HIS A 96 57.47 3.73 -12.34
#